data_AF-I3U6R4-F1
#
_entry.id   AF-I3U6R4-F1
#
_cell.length_a   1.000
_cell.length_b   1.000
_cell.length_c   1.000
_cell.angle_alpha   90.00
_cell.angle_beta   90.00
_cell.angle_gamma   90.00
#
_symmetry.space_group_name_H-M   'P 1'
#
loop_
_entity.id
_entity.type
_entity.pdbx_description
1 polymer ?
#
loop_
_entity_poly.entity_id
_entity_poly.type
_entity_poly.pdbx_seq_one_letter_code
_entity_poly.pdbx_strand_id
1 'polypeptide(L)'
;MVKASQQNAKNSAFGYCCVAQRPKGAKTMKNGTIKRMADLKSALREENQKKQLSIFDETLGYAAIDFRIDHQQKGERSISWVTLIAAPSVKMKTVGEFLERLEVYPDQTVVATVGLEGGYSPVHLAMDGLGKETWLVLCDEIAYHNFFSPPEHSELEVEFDLKGAVKEHLKLQLETSKNPTETRLAGWLEQQEDSELLIGVLKEEKSLSELVQFCIQKASASKGKQSAMMVSDEVVFQWVREYYTTDIEMKNSSSVKGTMQTTPTPQVIETERKEEEQQISLF
;
A
#
# COMPACT_ATOMS: atom_id res chain seq x y z
N MET A 1 4.56 62.45 5.89
CA MET A 1 4.23 61.24 5.10
C MET A 1 5.35 60.24 5.36
N VAL A 2 5.20 59.04 5.92
CA VAL A 2 4.09 58.21 6.38
C VAL A 2 4.68 57.34 7.52
N LYS A 3 3.96 57.18 8.64
CA LYS A 3 4.20 56.13 9.65
C LYS A 3 3.50 54.85 9.19
N ALA A 4 4.15 53.70 9.31
CA ALA A 4 3.58 52.40 9.73
C ALA A 4 4.70 51.35 9.59
N SER A 5 5.26 50.85 10.68
CA SER A 5 4.72 49.83 11.61
C SER A 5 5.30 48.46 11.26
N GLN A 6 6.31 48.06 12.04
CA GLN A 6 6.83 46.71 12.14
C GLN A 6 5.71 45.79 12.65
N GLN A 7 5.09 45.01 11.76
CA GLN A 7 4.35 43.81 12.14
C GLN A 7 4.18 42.92 10.91
N ASN A 8 5.12 42.01 10.67
CA ASN A 8 4.85 40.80 9.88
C ASN A 8 6.07 39.86 9.93
N ALA A 9 6.17 39.10 11.02
CA ALA A 9 7.06 37.96 11.12
C ALA A 9 6.52 36.92 12.12
N LYS A 10 5.20 36.68 12.10
CA LYS A 10 4.54 35.59 12.85
C LYS A 10 3.23 35.25 12.14
N ASN A 11 3.29 34.52 11.02
CA ASN A 11 2.18 33.78 10.41
C ASN A 11 2.66 33.16 9.09
N SER A 12 3.54 32.16 9.18
CA SER A 12 3.79 31.24 8.07
C SER A 12 4.53 30.01 8.61
N ALA A 13 3.78 29.05 9.13
CA ALA A 13 4.30 27.72 9.47
C ALA A 13 3.50 26.58 8.81
N PHE A 14 2.46 26.91 8.02
CA PHE A 14 1.69 25.93 7.25
C PHE A 14 1.77 26.30 5.77
N GLY A 15 2.99 26.30 5.25
CA GLY A 15 3.26 26.31 3.82
C GLY A 15 3.45 24.86 3.36
N TYR A 16 2.46 24.37 2.61
CA TYR A 16 2.47 23.28 1.64
C TYR A 16 3.50 22.14 1.79
N CYS A 17 2.97 20.91 1.78
CA CYS A 17 3.65 19.62 1.64
C CYS A 17 4.26 19.06 2.94
N CYS A 18 3.42 18.61 3.85
CA CYS A 18 3.78 17.52 4.75
C CYS A 18 3.26 16.23 4.14
N VAL A 19 4.15 15.41 3.57
CA VAL A 19 3.90 13.98 3.38
C VAL A 19 3.50 13.44 4.76
N ALA A 20 2.27 12.97 4.92
CA ALA A 20 1.74 12.53 6.20
C ALA A 20 2.58 11.38 6.74
N GLN A 21 3.47 11.67 7.68
CA GLN A 21 4.16 10.64 8.47
C GLN A 21 3.23 10.23 9.61
N ARG A 22 3.20 8.93 9.95
CA ARG A 22 2.45 8.43 11.11
C ARG A 22 2.75 9.28 12.35
N PRO A 23 1.76 9.92 12.97
CA PRO A 23 1.98 10.77 14.13
C PRO A 23 2.44 9.94 15.33
N LYS A 24 3.57 10.35 15.93
CA LYS A 24 4.27 9.62 17.02
C LYS A 24 3.58 9.68 18.40
N GLY A 25 2.26 9.92 18.44
CA GLY A 25 1.57 10.16 19.72
C GLY A 25 0.04 10.19 19.66
N ALA A 26 -0.58 9.57 18.65
CA ALA A 26 -2.03 9.50 18.57
C ALA A 26 -2.59 8.74 19.79
N LYS A 27 -3.55 9.36 20.50
CA LYS A 27 -4.31 8.72 21.58
C LYS A 27 -5.71 8.39 21.04
N THR A 28 -6.17 7.16 21.26
CA THR A 28 -7.53 6.74 20.91
C THR A 28 -8.54 7.58 21.69
N MET A 29 -9.49 8.16 20.98
CA MET A 29 -10.70 8.70 21.57
C MET A 29 -11.71 7.55 21.72
N LYS A 30 -12.46 7.51 22.83
CA LYS A 30 -13.46 6.46 23.14
C LYS A 30 -14.65 6.40 22.17
N ASN A 31 -14.73 7.31 21.21
CA ASN A 31 -15.90 7.48 20.38
C ASN A 31 -15.66 6.76 19.05
N GLY A 32 -16.34 5.62 18.92
CA GLY A 32 -16.39 4.85 17.68
C GLY A 32 -17.02 5.62 16.51
N THR A 33 -17.15 4.93 15.38
CA THR A 33 -17.71 5.43 14.12
C THR A 33 -18.90 6.38 14.30
N ILE A 34 -18.74 7.66 13.92
CA ILE A 34 -19.76 8.71 14.03
C ILE A 34 -20.60 8.73 12.76
N LYS A 35 -21.91 8.47 12.91
CA LYS A 35 -22.87 8.43 11.79
C LYS A 35 -23.97 9.49 11.89
N ARG A 36 -24.23 10.01 13.09
CA ARG A 36 -25.28 11.02 13.33
C ARG A 36 -24.71 12.30 13.89
N MET A 37 -25.42 13.40 13.62
CA MET A 37 -25.07 14.72 14.12
C MET A 37 -25.08 14.79 15.66
N ALA A 38 -26.00 14.08 16.31
CA ALA A 38 -26.03 13.95 17.77
C ALA A 38 -24.70 13.45 18.34
N ASP A 39 -24.18 12.37 17.75
CA ASP A 39 -22.94 11.70 18.18
C ASP A 39 -21.74 12.62 17.95
N LEU A 40 -21.70 13.32 16.80
CA LEU A 40 -20.65 14.29 16.49
C LEU A 40 -20.64 15.45 17.49
N LYS A 41 -21.81 16.06 17.75
CA LYS A 41 -21.95 17.14 18.73
C LYS A 41 -21.53 16.69 20.12
N SER A 42 -21.98 15.50 20.55
CA SER A 42 -21.62 14.95 21.86
C SER A 42 -20.11 14.76 21.99
N ALA A 43 -19.48 14.11 21.00
CA ALA A 43 -18.04 13.86 21.00
C ALA A 43 -17.21 15.15 21.04
N LEU A 44 -17.63 16.19 20.30
CA LEU A 44 -16.95 17.48 20.30
C LEU A 44 -17.18 18.29 21.58
N ARG A 45 -18.32 18.12 22.26
CA ARG A 45 -18.63 18.79 23.54
C ARG A 45 -17.79 18.23 24.70
N GLU A 46 -17.36 16.98 24.61
CA GLU A 46 -16.44 16.36 25.58
C GLU A 46 -15.00 16.89 25.47
N GLU A 47 -14.67 17.53 24.35
CA GLU A 47 -13.33 18.05 24.07
C GLU A 47 -13.10 19.50 24.51
N ASN A 48 -11.83 19.90 24.58
CA ASN A 48 -11.46 21.29 24.86
C ASN A 48 -11.90 22.19 23.70
N GLN A 49 -12.90 23.04 23.94
CA GLN A 49 -13.48 23.94 22.93
C GLN A 49 -12.47 24.93 22.32
N LYS A 50 -11.35 25.22 22.98
CA LYS A 50 -10.28 26.09 22.44
C LYS A 50 -9.27 25.35 21.57
N LYS A 51 -9.32 24.02 21.51
CA LYS A 51 -8.43 23.20 20.68
C LYS A 51 -8.75 23.45 19.20
N GLN A 52 -7.72 23.43 18.35
CA GLN A 52 -7.91 23.50 16.90
C GLN A 52 -8.57 22.22 16.38
N LEU A 53 -9.38 22.37 15.34
CA LEU A 53 -10.08 21.28 14.68
C LEU A 53 -9.81 21.33 13.17
N SER A 54 -9.36 20.21 12.62
CA SER A 54 -9.09 20.03 11.20
C SER A 54 -9.83 18.81 10.65
N ILE A 55 -9.99 18.76 9.33
CA ILE A 55 -10.30 17.52 8.61
C ILE A 55 -9.03 17.06 7.90
N PHE A 56 -8.79 15.76 7.90
CA PHE A 56 -7.70 15.15 7.15
C PHE A 56 -8.20 14.64 5.81
N ASP A 57 -7.50 15.03 4.76
CA ASP A 57 -7.70 14.58 3.39
C ASP A 57 -6.34 14.13 2.85
N GLU A 58 -6.24 12.98 2.20
CA GLU A 58 -4.94 12.47 1.75
C GLU A 58 -4.27 13.33 0.68
N THR A 59 -5.07 14.03 -0.13
CA THR A 59 -4.55 14.89 -1.20
C THR A 59 -4.14 16.26 -0.64
N LEU A 60 -4.93 16.80 0.30
CA LEU A 60 -4.76 18.17 0.81
C LEU A 60 -4.06 18.22 2.19
N GLY A 61 -3.88 17.09 2.85
CA GLY A 61 -3.44 16.99 4.23
C GLY A 61 -4.48 17.55 5.22
N TYR A 62 -4.00 18.22 6.27
CA TYR A 62 -4.87 18.87 7.24
C TYR A 62 -5.47 20.15 6.67
N ALA A 63 -6.78 20.20 6.59
CA ALA A 63 -7.53 21.34 6.07
C ALA A 63 -8.56 21.86 7.08
N ALA A 64 -9.05 23.08 6.85
CA ALA A 64 -10.24 23.57 7.52
C ALA A 64 -11.48 22.81 7.03
N ILE A 65 -12.52 22.81 7.86
CA ILE A 65 -13.73 22.01 7.63
C ILE A 65 -14.85 22.90 7.08
N ASP A 66 -15.47 22.46 6.01
CA ASP A 66 -16.73 23.00 5.52
C ASP A 66 -17.79 21.91 5.32
N PHE A 67 -19.01 22.34 5.01
CA PHE A 67 -20.17 21.47 4.90
C PHE A 67 -20.82 21.58 3.53
N ARG A 68 -21.25 20.45 3.00
CA ARG A 68 -22.20 20.39 1.89
C ARG A 68 -23.38 19.51 2.28
N ILE A 69 -24.57 19.84 1.78
CA ILE A 69 -25.72 18.95 1.89
C ILE A 69 -25.76 18.12 0.61
N ASP A 70 -25.57 16.82 0.77
CA ASP A 70 -25.72 15.86 -0.32
C ASP A 70 -27.09 15.18 -0.22
N HIS A 71 -27.59 14.76 -1.36
CA HIS A 71 -28.89 14.10 -1.48
C HIS A 71 -28.79 12.98 -2.50
N GLN A 72 -29.49 11.89 -2.23
CA GLN A 72 -29.62 10.77 -3.15
C GLN A 72 -31.07 10.35 -3.26
N GLN A 73 -31.51 10.19 -4.50
CA GLN A 73 -32.82 9.65 -4.83
C GLN A 73 -32.68 8.16 -5.13
N LYS A 74 -33.39 7.33 -4.38
CA LYS A 74 -33.46 5.88 -4.60
C LYS A 74 -34.93 5.48 -4.78
N GLY A 75 -35.39 5.51 -6.03
CA GLY A 75 -36.81 5.35 -6.37
C GLY A 75 -37.64 6.56 -5.90
N GLU A 76 -38.70 6.30 -5.13
CA GLU A 76 -39.56 7.35 -4.53
C GLU A 76 -38.98 7.98 -3.25
N ARG A 77 -37.93 7.40 -2.66
CA ARG A 77 -37.34 7.91 -1.41
C ARG A 77 -36.15 8.83 -1.73
N SER A 78 -36.19 10.04 -1.19
CA SER A 78 -35.03 10.93 -1.11
C SER A 78 -34.40 10.82 0.27
N ILE A 79 -33.08 10.73 0.31
CA ILE A 79 -32.29 10.77 1.54
C ILE A 79 -31.31 11.93 1.39
N SER A 80 -31.18 12.75 2.44
CA SER A 80 -30.21 13.84 2.50
C SER A 80 -29.32 13.69 3.72
N TRP A 81 -28.07 14.10 3.60
CA TRP A 81 -27.09 14.07 4.68
C TRP A 81 -26.13 15.26 4.58
N VAL A 82 -25.40 15.51 5.67
CA VAL A 82 -24.36 16.52 5.73
C VAL A 82 -23.01 15.86 5.49
N THR A 83 -22.28 16.35 4.50
CA THR A 83 -20.93 15.88 4.18
C THR A 83 -19.91 16.90 4.66
N LEU A 84 -18.98 16.46 5.48
CA LEU A 84 -17.80 17.20 5.91
C LEU A 84 -16.75 17.13 4.82
N ILE A 85 -16.21 18.29 4.42
CA ILE A 85 -15.23 18.38 3.34
C ILE A 85 -14.04 19.25 3.71
N ALA A 86 -12.88 18.91 3.14
CA ALA A 86 -11.68 19.73 3.21
C ALA A 86 -11.87 21.02 2.42
N ALA A 87 -11.68 22.15 3.09
CA ALA A 87 -11.83 23.48 2.52
C ALA A 87 -10.58 24.31 2.84
N PRO A 88 -9.48 24.15 2.07
CA PRO A 88 -8.19 24.80 2.38
C PRO A 88 -8.26 26.33 2.31
N SER A 89 -9.22 26.88 1.56
CA SER A 89 -9.47 28.33 1.47
C SER A 89 -10.21 28.91 2.67
N VAL A 90 -10.70 28.07 3.58
CA VAL A 90 -11.42 28.48 4.80
C VAL A 90 -10.44 28.56 5.95
N LYS A 91 -10.61 29.56 6.82
CA LYS A 91 -9.81 29.65 8.05
C LYS A 91 -10.14 28.49 8.99
N MET A 92 -9.12 27.79 9.46
CA MET A 92 -9.26 26.72 10.45
C MET A 92 -9.86 27.27 11.75
N LYS A 93 -10.78 26.49 12.33
CA LYS A 93 -11.60 26.90 13.47
C LYS A 93 -11.25 26.08 14.70
N THR A 94 -11.62 26.61 15.85
CA THR A 94 -11.60 25.86 17.11
C THR A 94 -12.79 24.92 17.20
N VAL A 95 -12.72 23.94 18.10
CA VAL A 95 -13.83 23.01 18.38
C VAL A 95 -15.11 23.77 18.76
N GLY A 96 -15.02 24.83 19.56
CA GLY A 96 -16.18 25.65 19.96
C GLY A 96 -16.84 26.38 18.78
N GLU A 97 -16.05 27.06 17.95
CA GLU A 97 -16.56 27.74 16.75
C GLU A 97 -17.17 26.76 15.73
N PHE A 98 -16.66 25.52 15.68
CA PHE A 98 -17.24 24.48 14.84
C PHE A 98 -18.56 23.94 15.40
N LEU A 99 -18.63 23.71 16.72
CA LEU A 99 -19.86 23.30 17.40
C LEU A 99 -21.00 24.29 17.18
N GLU A 100 -20.74 25.59 17.28
CA GLU A 100 -21.75 26.63 17.00
C GLU A 100 -22.34 26.52 15.59
N ARG A 101 -21.52 26.14 14.60
CA ARG A 101 -22.02 25.88 13.23
C ARG A 101 -22.85 24.61 13.13
N LEU A 102 -22.61 23.61 13.98
CA LEU A 102 -23.35 22.35 13.96
C LEU A 102 -24.74 22.47 14.59
N GLU A 103 -24.98 23.47 15.44
CA GLU A 103 -26.27 23.63 16.15
C GLU A 103 -27.46 23.84 15.22
N VAL A 104 -27.24 24.32 14.00
CA VAL A 104 -28.31 24.49 12.99
C VAL A 104 -28.85 23.15 12.46
N TYR A 105 -28.10 22.06 12.63
CA TYR A 105 -28.48 20.75 12.11
C TYR A 105 -29.19 19.92 13.19
N PRO A 106 -30.33 19.28 12.86
CA PRO A 106 -31.01 18.38 13.77
C PRO A 106 -30.14 17.19 14.18
N ASP A 107 -30.35 16.68 15.39
CA ASP A 107 -29.56 15.61 15.97
C ASP A 107 -29.67 14.28 15.21
N GLN A 108 -30.81 14.03 14.56
CA GLN A 108 -31.05 12.86 13.71
C GLN A 108 -30.39 12.94 12.33
N THR A 109 -29.81 14.08 11.95
CA THR A 109 -29.18 14.26 10.65
C THR A 109 -27.99 13.31 10.49
N VAL A 110 -27.93 12.62 9.36
CA VAL A 110 -26.79 11.77 9.00
C VAL A 110 -25.60 12.67 8.65
N VAL A 111 -24.43 12.32 9.16
CA VAL A 111 -23.17 13.01 8.86
C VAL A 111 -22.17 12.02 8.29
N ALA A 112 -21.45 12.44 7.25
CA ALA A 112 -20.44 11.66 6.56
C ALA A 112 -19.25 12.55 6.16
N THR A 113 -18.15 11.94 5.77
CA THR A 113 -17.04 12.58 5.06
C THR A 113 -16.87 11.91 3.70
N VAL A 114 -16.09 12.52 2.81
CA VAL A 114 -15.67 11.88 1.56
C VAL A 114 -14.45 11.03 1.84
N GLY A 115 -14.52 9.74 1.49
CA GLY A 115 -13.39 8.82 1.56
C GLY A 115 -12.55 8.83 0.27
N LEU A 116 -11.42 8.14 0.30
CA LEU A 116 -10.40 8.11 -0.76
C LEU A 116 -10.92 7.73 -2.15
N GLU A 117 -11.87 6.79 -2.20
CA GLU A 117 -12.45 6.32 -3.46
C GLU A 117 -13.58 7.25 -3.97
N GLY A 118 -13.77 8.42 -3.36
CA GLY A 118 -14.85 9.36 -3.66
C GLY A 118 -16.21 8.93 -3.11
N GLY A 119 -16.27 7.80 -2.39
CA GLY A 119 -17.46 7.34 -1.67
C GLY A 119 -17.69 8.10 -0.37
N TYR A 120 -18.90 7.99 0.18
CA TYR A 120 -19.21 8.53 1.50
C TYR A 120 -18.78 7.55 2.58
N SER A 121 -18.03 8.05 3.56
CA SER A 121 -17.55 7.28 4.70
C SER A 121 -18.07 7.88 6.00
N PRO A 122 -18.33 7.08 7.05
CA PRO A 122 -18.59 7.59 8.38
C PRO A 122 -17.44 8.48 8.88
N VAL A 123 -17.76 9.37 9.81
CA VAL A 123 -16.77 10.28 10.39
C VAL A 123 -16.07 9.61 11.56
N HIS A 124 -14.76 9.74 11.64
CA HIS A 124 -13.94 9.32 12.77
C HIS A 124 -13.26 10.53 13.40
N LEU A 125 -13.09 10.47 14.72
CA LEU A 125 -12.47 11.52 15.53
C LEU A 125 -11.12 11.06 16.07
N ALA A 126 -10.08 11.81 15.74
CA ALA A 126 -8.71 11.52 16.12
C ALA A 126 -8.05 12.70 16.83
N MET A 127 -6.93 12.41 17.49
CA MET A 127 -6.01 13.42 18.00
C MET A 127 -4.67 13.33 17.29
N ASP A 128 -4.15 14.48 16.92
CA ASP A 128 -2.81 14.62 16.37
C ASP A 128 -2.07 15.79 17.04
N GLY A 129 -0.77 15.90 16.83
CA GLY A 129 0.05 16.93 17.44
C GLY A 129 1.50 16.92 17.00
N LEU A 130 2.13 18.08 17.15
CA LEU A 130 3.56 18.25 17.00
C LEU A 130 4.15 18.78 18.31
N GLY A 131 4.96 17.95 18.98
CA GLY A 131 5.58 18.30 20.26
C GLY A 131 4.55 18.44 21.37
N LYS A 132 4.33 19.66 21.87
CA LYS A 132 3.37 19.97 22.94
C LYS A 132 2.02 20.45 22.42
N GLU A 133 1.95 20.81 21.14
CA GLU A 133 0.71 21.28 20.52
C GLU A 133 -0.05 20.08 19.97
N THR A 134 -1.34 19.99 20.32
CA THR A 134 -2.24 18.94 19.85
C THR A 134 -3.52 19.57 19.29
N TRP A 135 -4.05 18.97 18.24
CA TRP A 135 -5.31 19.35 17.61
C TRP A 135 -6.18 18.12 17.39
N LEU A 136 -7.46 18.40 17.16
CA LEU A 136 -8.47 17.39 16.88
C LEU A 136 -8.60 17.22 15.36
N VAL A 137 -8.76 15.98 14.90
CA VAL A 137 -8.82 15.66 13.47
C VAL A 137 -10.08 14.86 13.17
N LEU A 138 -10.88 15.31 12.20
CA LEU A 138 -11.93 14.51 11.56
C LEU A 138 -11.34 13.80 10.35
N CYS A 139 -11.66 12.54 10.17
CA CYS A 139 -11.16 11.74 9.06
C CYS A 139 -12.16 10.66 8.67
N ASP A 140 -11.98 10.05 7.50
CA ASP A 140 -12.71 8.84 7.12
C ASP A 140 -12.16 7.62 7.86
N GLU A 141 -12.89 6.50 7.78
CA GLU A 141 -12.52 5.23 8.42
C GLU A 141 -11.14 4.71 7.99
N ILE A 142 -10.81 4.76 6.70
CA ILE A 142 -9.54 4.27 6.14
C ILE A 142 -8.40 5.14 6.66
N ALA A 143 -8.53 6.46 6.57
CA ALA A 143 -7.56 7.41 7.09
C ALA A 143 -7.39 7.29 8.61
N TYR A 144 -8.49 7.08 9.36
CA TYR A 144 -8.44 6.83 10.79
C TYR A 144 -7.58 5.60 11.09
N HIS A 145 -7.83 4.46 10.45
CA HIS A 145 -7.07 3.24 10.69
C HIS A 145 -5.60 3.33 10.23
N ASN A 146 -5.33 3.99 9.11
CA ASN A 146 -3.99 4.08 8.56
C ASN A 146 -3.07 5.02 9.35
N PHE A 147 -3.61 6.15 9.82
CA PHE A 147 -2.82 7.26 10.37
C PHE A 147 -3.07 7.54 11.84
N PHE A 148 -4.28 7.34 12.38
CA PHE A 148 -4.69 7.93 13.66
C PHE A 148 -5.11 6.94 14.74
N SER A 149 -5.56 5.74 14.37
CA SER A 149 -5.76 4.67 15.33
C SER A 149 -4.39 4.38 15.92
N PRO A 150 -4.20 4.53 17.25
CA PRO A 150 -3.01 3.98 17.84
C PRO A 150 -2.99 2.49 17.48
N PRO A 151 -1.79 1.96 17.25
CA PRO A 151 -1.65 0.54 17.16
C PRO A 151 -2.09 -0.02 18.51
N GLU A 152 -3.31 -0.59 18.64
CA GLU A 152 -3.63 -1.41 19.82
C GLU A 152 -2.68 -2.61 19.93
N HIS A 153 -1.98 -2.90 18.84
CA HIS A 153 -0.66 -3.50 18.78
C HIS A 153 0.11 -2.73 17.73
N SER A 154 1.42 -2.48 17.93
CA SER A 154 2.38 -1.88 16.97
C SER A 154 2.53 -2.66 15.66
N GLU A 155 1.44 -3.21 15.14
CA GLU A 155 1.27 -4.22 14.12
C GLU A 155 -0.15 -4.03 13.55
N LEU A 156 -0.35 -2.94 12.80
CA LEU A 156 -1.13 -3.04 11.56
C LEU A 156 -0.12 -3.18 10.42
N GLU A 157 0.77 -4.16 10.56
CA GLU A 157 0.73 -5.22 9.58
C GLU A 157 -0.63 -5.88 9.84
N VAL A 158 -1.49 -6.00 8.83
CA VAL A 158 -2.17 -7.29 8.77
C VAL A 158 -0.99 -8.24 8.82
N GLU A 159 -0.75 -8.94 9.93
CA GLU A 159 0.02 -10.16 9.87
C GLU A 159 -0.83 -11.00 8.92
N PHE A 160 -0.63 -10.76 7.63
CA PHE A 160 -0.98 -11.68 6.59
C PHE A 160 -0.17 -12.85 7.08
N ASP A 161 -0.86 -13.78 7.73
CA ASP A 161 -0.28 -14.99 8.27
C ASP A 161 0.28 -15.70 7.04
N LEU A 162 1.47 -15.27 6.61
CA LEU A 162 2.12 -15.67 5.37
C LEU A 162 2.26 -17.18 5.43
N LYS A 163 2.56 -17.67 6.63
CA LYS A 163 2.64 -19.08 6.95
C LYS A 163 1.29 -19.78 6.85
N GLY A 164 0.22 -19.22 7.41
CA GLY A 164 -1.14 -19.75 7.32
C GLY A 164 -1.69 -19.74 5.89
N ALA A 165 -1.50 -18.65 5.16
CA ALA A 165 -1.88 -18.52 3.75
C ALA A 165 -1.10 -19.50 2.87
N VAL A 166 0.23 -19.61 3.05
CA VAL A 166 1.05 -20.58 2.32
C VAL A 166 0.61 -22.00 2.65
N LYS A 167 0.32 -22.30 3.92
CA LYS A 167 -0.16 -23.61 4.35
C LYS A 167 -1.48 -23.99 3.69
N GLU A 168 -2.47 -23.10 3.68
CA GLU A 168 -3.75 -23.34 3.00
C GLU A 168 -3.57 -23.44 1.48
N HIS A 169 -2.72 -22.59 0.87
CA HIS A 169 -2.43 -22.64 -0.56
C HIS A 169 -1.78 -23.97 -0.98
N LEU A 170 -0.77 -24.43 -0.25
CA LEU A 170 -0.09 -25.72 -0.49
C LEU A 170 -1.05 -26.90 -0.28
N LYS A 171 -1.91 -26.83 0.73
CA LYS A 171 -2.91 -27.87 0.99
C LYS A 171 -3.89 -28.00 -0.18
N LEU A 172 -4.37 -26.90 -0.76
CA LEU A 172 -5.24 -26.93 -1.94
C LEU A 172 -4.54 -27.55 -3.18
N GLN A 173 -3.26 -27.25 -3.38
CA GLN A 173 -2.47 -27.87 -4.46
C GLN A 173 -2.23 -29.38 -4.23
N LEU A 174 -2.07 -29.81 -2.97
CA LEU A 174 -1.91 -31.22 -2.62
C LEU A 174 -3.23 -32.01 -2.61
N GLU A 175 -4.38 -31.37 -2.37
CA GLU A 175 -5.68 -32.01 -2.51
C GLU A 175 -5.94 -32.48 -3.96
N THR A 176 -5.36 -31.76 -4.93
CA THR A 176 -5.47 -32.06 -6.35
C THR A 176 -4.36 -32.96 -6.90
N SER A 177 -3.25 -33.16 -6.17
CA SER A 177 -2.08 -33.94 -6.61
C SER A 177 -1.62 -35.00 -5.60
N LYS A 178 -1.36 -36.23 -6.07
CA LYS A 178 -0.87 -37.35 -5.25
C LYS A 178 0.64 -37.60 -5.37
N ASN A 179 1.41 -36.61 -5.82
CA ASN A 179 2.84 -36.78 -6.06
C ASN A 179 3.63 -36.68 -4.73
N PRO A 180 4.37 -37.73 -4.32
CA PRO A 180 5.13 -37.71 -3.06
C PRO A 180 6.26 -36.67 -3.05
N THR A 181 6.76 -36.26 -4.22
CA THR A 181 7.78 -35.20 -4.34
C THR A 181 7.19 -33.84 -3.99
N GLU A 182 5.96 -33.56 -4.42
CA GLU A 182 5.26 -32.32 -4.12
C GLU A 182 4.94 -32.22 -2.63
N THR A 183 4.52 -33.32 -1.99
CA THR A 183 4.32 -33.37 -0.54
C THR A 183 5.60 -33.04 0.23
N ARG A 184 6.75 -33.56 -0.22
CA ARG A 184 8.05 -33.29 0.42
C ARG A 184 8.47 -31.83 0.27
N LEU A 185 8.26 -31.24 -0.91
CA LEU A 185 8.55 -29.82 -1.15
C LEU A 185 7.62 -28.89 -0.37
N ALA A 186 6.32 -29.21 -0.31
CA ALA A 186 5.36 -28.46 0.48
C ALA A 186 5.71 -28.48 1.98
N GLY A 187 6.06 -29.64 2.54
CA GLY A 187 6.48 -29.74 3.94
C GLY A 187 7.77 -28.96 4.24
N TRP A 188 8.67 -28.81 3.26
CA TRP A 188 9.84 -27.95 3.40
C TRP A 188 9.45 -26.46 3.36
N LEU A 189 8.56 -26.05 2.45
CA LEU A 189 8.06 -24.68 2.32
C LEU A 189 7.30 -24.21 3.55
N GLU A 190 6.50 -25.07 4.19
CA GLU A 190 5.78 -24.77 5.44
C GLU A 190 6.70 -24.44 6.62
N GLN A 191 7.96 -24.91 6.58
CA GLN A 191 8.95 -24.69 7.63
C GLN A 191 9.81 -23.43 7.40
N GLN A 192 9.63 -22.73 6.26
CA GLN A 192 10.43 -21.55 5.96
C GLN A 192 9.91 -20.32 6.70
N GLU A 193 10.85 -19.43 7.04
CA GLU A 193 10.57 -18.12 7.65
C GLU A 193 10.91 -16.95 6.71
N ASP A 194 11.45 -17.26 5.52
CA ASP A 194 11.82 -16.27 4.52
C ASP A 194 10.58 -15.67 3.84
N SER A 195 10.26 -14.43 4.18
CA SER A 195 9.08 -13.74 3.68
C SER A 195 9.06 -13.59 2.16
N GLU A 196 10.22 -13.40 1.51
CA GLU A 196 10.30 -13.24 0.05
C GLU A 196 9.94 -14.54 -0.67
N LEU A 197 10.45 -15.66 -0.15
CA LEU A 197 10.10 -17.00 -0.60
C LEU A 197 8.61 -17.29 -0.40
N LEU A 198 8.07 -17.03 0.80
CA LEU A 198 6.66 -17.28 1.12
C LEU A 198 5.71 -16.45 0.25
N ILE A 199 6.04 -15.18 -0.01
CA ILE A 199 5.27 -14.33 -0.95
C ILE A 199 5.33 -14.90 -2.37
N GLY A 200 6.50 -15.40 -2.80
CA GLY A 200 6.66 -16.04 -4.10
C GLY A 200 5.80 -17.28 -4.28
N VAL A 201 5.62 -18.08 -3.23
CA VAL A 201 4.78 -19.30 -3.22
C VAL A 201 3.30 -18.98 -3.44
N LEU A 202 2.83 -17.82 -3.00
CA LEU A 202 1.43 -17.42 -3.09
C LEU A 202 1.02 -16.86 -4.46
N LYS A 203 1.95 -16.77 -5.42
CA LYS A 203 1.65 -16.31 -6.78
C LYS A 203 0.84 -17.37 -7.53
N GLU A 204 -0.34 -17.00 -8.02
CA GLU A 204 -1.28 -17.91 -8.73
C GLU A 204 -0.67 -18.56 -9.98
N GLU A 205 0.35 -17.95 -10.57
CA GLU A 205 1.04 -18.44 -11.77
C GLU A 205 2.04 -19.57 -11.50
N LYS A 206 2.26 -19.95 -10.23
CA LYS A 206 3.28 -20.93 -9.85
C LYS A 206 2.68 -22.12 -9.11
N SER A 207 2.71 -23.30 -9.75
CA SER A 207 2.29 -24.56 -9.13
C SER A 207 3.47 -25.41 -8.62
N LEU A 208 3.21 -26.28 -7.63
CA LEU A 208 4.15 -27.30 -7.14
C LEU A 208 4.55 -28.28 -8.25
N SER A 209 3.65 -28.58 -9.19
CA SER A 209 3.93 -29.45 -10.34
C SER A 209 4.98 -28.82 -11.27
N GLU A 210 4.83 -27.54 -11.58
CA GLU A 210 5.81 -26.79 -12.39
C GLU A 210 7.15 -26.64 -11.67
N LEU A 211 7.14 -26.43 -10.35
CA LEU A 211 8.36 -26.43 -9.53
C LEU A 211 9.10 -27.77 -9.63
N VAL A 212 8.40 -28.90 -9.56
CA VAL A 212 9.01 -30.22 -9.71
C VAL A 212 9.61 -30.37 -11.12
N GLN A 213 8.90 -29.95 -12.17
CA GLN A 213 9.42 -29.96 -13.54
C GLN A 213 10.66 -29.08 -13.68
N PHE A 214 10.66 -27.90 -13.09
CA PHE A 214 11.82 -26.99 -13.07
C PHE A 214 13.04 -27.64 -12.42
N CYS A 215 12.86 -28.29 -11.27
CA CYS A 215 13.93 -29.01 -10.58
C CYS A 215 14.47 -30.18 -11.42
N ILE A 216 13.59 -30.92 -12.10
CA ILE A 216 13.98 -32.00 -13.02
C ILE A 216 14.79 -31.44 -14.20
N GLN A 217 14.37 -30.30 -14.77
CA GLN A 217 15.08 -29.65 -15.86
C GLN A 217 16.47 -29.17 -15.42
N LYS A 218 16.60 -28.52 -14.26
CA LYS A 218 17.89 -28.12 -13.67
C LYS A 218 18.81 -29.32 -13.40
N ALA A 219 18.28 -30.41 -12.86
CA ALA A 219 19.02 -31.65 -12.66
C ALA A 219 19.47 -32.26 -14.01
N SER A 220 18.60 -32.23 -15.03
CA SER A 220 18.94 -32.75 -16.36
C SER A 220 20.02 -31.93 -17.06
N ALA A 221 20.03 -30.60 -16.89
CA ALA A 221 21.02 -29.71 -17.46
C ALA A 221 22.40 -29.88 -16.79
N SER A 222 22.42 -30.12 -15.47
CA SER A 222 23.65 -30.31 -14.69
C SER A 222 24.28 -31.70 -14.86
N LYS A 223 23.51 -32.70 -15.32
CA LYS A 223 23.93 -34.08 -15.55
C LYS A 223 24.95 -34.26 -16.69
N GLY A 224 25.04 -33.33 -17.64
CA GLY A 224 25.97 -33.41 -18.77
C GLY A 224 25.87 -34.73 -19.54
N LYS A 225 26.97 -35.52 -19.58
CA LYS A 225 27.04 -36.83 -20.26
C LYS A 225 26.68 -38.05 -19.39
N GLN A 226 26.35 -37.86 -18.11
CA GLN A 226 26.06 -38.97 -17.21
C GLN A 226 24.66 -39.55 -17.46
N SER A 227 24.41 -40.81 -17.10
CA SER A 227 23.10 -41.49 -17.30
C SER A 227 22.11 -41.26 -16.15
N ALA A 228 22.58 -40.85 -14.98
CA ALA A 228 21.78 -40.35 -13.86
C ALA A 228 22.64 -39.39 -13.01
N MET A 229 22.00 -38.41 -12.37
CA MET A 229 22.63 -37.51 -11.42
C MET A 229 21.84 -37.57 -10.12
N MET A 230 22.50 -37.86 -9.00
CA MET A 230 21.92 -37.66 -7.68
C MET A 230 22.18 -36.23 -7.25
N VAL A 231 21.11 -35.52 -6.90
CA VAL A 231 21.16 -34.15 -6.40
C VAL A 231 20.80 -34.18 -4.92
N SER A 232 21.57 -33.50 -4.09
CA SER A 232 21.26 -33.38 -2.67
C SER A 232 20.03 -32.48 -2.46
N ASP A 233 19.27 -32.73 -1.40
CA ASP A 233 18.11 -31.91 -1.03
C ASP A 233 18.47 -30.42 -0.93
N GLU A 234 19.66 -30.09 -0.41
CA GLU A 234 20.12 -28.71 -0.26
C GLU A 234 20.23 -27.97 -1.61
N VAL A 235 20.73 -28.65 -2.65
CA VAL A 235 20.81 -28.08 -4.01
C VAL A 235 19.41 -27.92 -4.60
N VAL A 236 18.51 -28.88 -4.37
CA VAL A 236 17.11 -28.78 -4.80
C VAL A 236 16.43 -27.58 -4.13
N PHE A 237 16.63 -27.38 -2.82
CA PHE A 237 16.06 -26.24 -2.09
C PHE A 237 16.60 -24.88 -2.56
N GLN A 238 17.84 -24.81 -3.03
CA GLN A 238 18.36 -23.60 -3.68
C GLN A 238 17.62 -23.30 -4.99
N TRP A 239 17.33 -24.31 -5.81
CA TRP A 239 16.53 -24.14 -7.02
C TRP A 239 15.08 -23.78 -6.71
N VAL A 240 14.51 -24.30 -5.62
CA VAL A 240 13.16 -23.91 -5.15
C VAL A 240 13.13 -22.43 -4.79
N ARG A 241 14.15 -21.94 -4.09
CA ARG A 241 14.29 -20.50 -3.82
C ARG A 241 14.36 -19.69 -5.11
N GLU A 242 15.27 -20.05 -6.01
CA GLU A 242 15.41 -19.41 -7.33
C GLU A 242 14.06 -19.37 -8.07
N TYR A 243 13.35 -20.49 -8.12
CA TYR A 243 12.05 -20.58 -8.80
C TYR A 243 11.02 -19.57 -8.27
N TYR A 244 10.95 -19.35 -6.95
CA TYR A 244 9.95 -18.46 -6.37
C TYR A 244 10.39 -17.00 -6.27
N THR A 245 11.70 -16.72 -6.12
CA THR A 245 12.22 -15.35 -5.93
C THR A 245 12.66 -14.65 -7.22
N THR A 246 12.92 -15.36 -8.32
CA THR A 246 13.43 -14.75 -9.57
C THR A 246 12.43 -13.82 -10.30
N ASP A 247 11.16 -13.70 -9.86
CA ASP A 247 10.17 -12.78 -10.47
C ASP A 247 9.95 -11.47 -9.68
N ILE A 248 11.03 -10.79 -9.28
CA ILE A 248 11.00 -9.36 -8.85
C ILE A 248 11.40 -8.41 -10.01
N GLU A 249 11.56 -8.93 -11.23
CA GLU A 249 11.63 -8.10 -12.44
C GLU A 249 10.41 -8.32 -13.34
N MET A 250 9.47 -7.35 -13.32
CA MET A 250 8.48 -7.22 -14.39
C MET A 250 9.15 -6.72 -15.67
N LYS A 251 9.09 -7.48 -16.77
CA LYS A 251 8.65 -6.96 -18.09
C LYS A 251 8.55 -8.03 -19.18
N ASN A 252 7.33 -8.15 -19.71
CA ASN A 252 6.98 -8.23 -21.12
C ASN A 252 7.84 -9.10 -22.05
N SER A 253 7.28 -10.24 -22.46
CA SER A 253 7.19 -10.52 -23.89
C SER A 253 5.93 -11.33 -24.19
N SER A 254 4.89 -10.62 -24.61
CA SER A 254 3.83 -11.18 -25.42
C SER A 254 4.36 -11.53 -26.82
N SER A 255 3.74 -12.58 -27.38
CA SER A 255 3.59 -12.87 -28.81
C SER A 255 4.61 -13.79 -29.49
N VAL A 256 4.06 -14.95 -29.82
CA VAL A 256 4.50 -16.01 -30.72
C VAL A 256 4.83 -15.49 -32.13
N LYS A 257 5.92 -15.98 -32.72
CA LYS A 257 5.95 -16.44 -34.12
C LYS A 257 7.13 -17.40 -34.35
N GLY A 258 6.79 -18.62 -34.76
CA GLY A 258 7.77 -19.64 -35.11
C GLY A 258 8.58 -19.31 -36.36
N THR A 259 9.70 -20.00 -36.52
CA THR A 259 10.03 -20.88 -37.66
C THR A 259 11.36 -21.57 -37.33
N MET A 260 11.32 -22.91 -37.15
CA MET A 260 12.52 -23.73 -37.32
C MET A 260 12.71 -23.98 -38.81
N GLN A 261 13.91 -23.75 -39.35
CA GLN A 261 14.51 -24.60 -40.39
C GLN A 261 16.02 -24.30 -40.57
N THR A 262 16.83 -25.28 -40.15
CA THR A 262 18.06 -25.84 -40.75
C THR A 262 19.08 -24.98 -41.51
N THR A 263 20.32 -25.10 -41.03
CA THR A 263 21.70 -24.77 -41.51
C THR A 263 22.01 -25.08 -42.99
N PRO A 264 23.10 -24.57 -43.63
CA PRO A 264 24.50 -24.76 -43.16
C PRO A 264 25.61 -23.70 -43.48
N THR A 265 26.71 -23.79 -42.70
CA THR A 265 28.15 -23.62 -43.05
C THR A 265 28.84 -22.21 -43.06
N PRO A 266 30.19 -22.14 -42.84
CA PRO A 266 30.80 -21.31 -41.78
C PRO A 266 31.97 -20.41 -42.24
N GLN A 267 32.12 -19.18 -41.73
CA GLN A 267 33.39 -18.41 -41.84
C GLN A 267 33.60 -17.58 -40.56
N VAL A 268 34.55 -17.98 -39.72
CA VAL A 268 35.94 -17.49 -39.61
C VAL A 268 36.03 -16.18 -38.81
N ILE A 269 36.78 -16.30 -37.71
CA ILE A 269 37.22 -15.31 -36.73
C ILE A 269 38.16 -14.32 -37.42
N GLU A 270 38.07 -13.02 -37.12
CA GLU A 270 39.25 -12.24 -36.73
C GLU A 270 38.90 -10.88 -36.12
N THR A 271 39.39 -10.72 -34.90
CA THR A 271 39.50 -9.47 -34.14
C THR A 271 40.90 -8.96 -34.41
N GLU A 272 41.08 -7.71 -34.84
CA GLU A 272 42.38 -7.05 -34.63
C GLU A 272 42.26 -5.53 -34.49
N ARG A 273 43.21 -5.03 -33.71
CA ARG A 273 43.19 -3.80 -32.92
C ARG A 273 44.36 -2.94 -33.42
N LYS A 274 44.09 -1.66 -33.70
CA LYS A 274 44.96 -0.46 -33.63
C LYS A 274 46.34 -0.41 -34.34
N GLU A 275 46.51 0.75 -34.99
CA GLU A 275 47.70 1.62 -35.08
C GLU A 275 48.93 1.11 -35.86
N GLU A 276 49.26 1.80 -36.97
CA GLU A 276 50.47 2.64 -37.03
C GLU A 276 50.48 3.52 -38.30
N GLU A 277 50.88 4.77 -38.09
CA GLU A 277 51.09 5.82 -39.09
C GLU A 277 52.36 5.54 -39.92
N GLN A 278 52.37 5.96 -41.20
CA GLN A 278 53.40 6.85 -41.81
C GLN A 278 53.30 6.88 -43.35
N GLN A 279 52.65 7.93 -43.82
CA GLN A 279 53.12 8.92 -44.81
C GLN A 279 54.32 8.59 -45.75
N ILE A 280 54.08 8.82 -47.06
CA ILE A 280 54.91 9.48 -48.10
C ILE A 280 55.25 8.66 -49.37
N SER A 281 54.49 8.98 -50.42
CA SER A 281 54.77 9.26 -51.84
C SER A 281 55.74 8.45 -52.72
N LEU A 282 55.25 8.30 -53.96
CA LEU A 282 55.96 8.40 -55.25
C LEU A 282 56.83 7.19 -55.63
N PHE A 283 56.31 6.31 -56.47
CA PHE A 283 56.58 6.26 -57.92
C PHE A 283 55.60 5.28 -58.58
#